data_AF-A0A803T4I7-F1
#
_entry.id   AF-A0A803T4I7-F1
#
_cell.length_a   1.000
_cell.length_b   1.000
_cell.length_c   1.000
_cell.angle_alpha   90.00
_cell.angle_beta   90.00
_cell.angle_gamma   90.00
#
_symmetry.space_group_name_H-M   'P 1'
#
loop_
_entity.id
_entity.type
_entity.pdbx_description
1 polymer ?
#
loop_
_entity_poly.entity_id
_entity_poly.type
_entity_poly.pdbx_seq_one_letter_code
_entity_poly.pdbx_strand_id
1 'polypeptide(L)' 'LLTGVISLLSNIVVLGIFVKYKELRTATNAIIINLAFTDIGVSGIGYPMSAASDLHGSWKFGYTGCQVLGF' A
#
# COMPACT_ATOMS: atom_id res chain seq x y z
N LEU A 1 8.14 -7.46 6.41
CA LEU A 1 6.85 -8.07 6.83
C LEU A 1 6.21 -7.28 7.97
N LEU A 2 6.87 -7.15 9.14
CA LEU A 2 6.33 -6.36 10.26
C LEU A 2 6.02 -4.89 9.88
N THR A 3 6.93 -4.25 9.14
CA THR A 3 6.75 -2.89 8.59
C THR A 3 5.54 -2.78 7.67
N GLY A 4 5.36 -3.73 6.75
CA GLY A 4 4.19 -3.76 5.86
C GLY A 4 2.86 -3.96 6.60
N VAL A 5 2.85 -4.78 7.66
CA VAL A 5 1.66 -4.97 8.51
C VAL A 5 1.30 -3.69 9.27
N ILE A 6 2.31 -3.02 9.85
CA ILE A 6 2.12 -1.74 10.56
C ILE A 6 1.62 -0.67 9.59
N SER A 7 2.17 -0.60 8.38
CA SER A 7 1.77 0.37 7.35
C SER A 7 0.37 0.10 6.79
N LEU A 8 0.00 -1.16 6.60
CA LEU A 8 -1.38 -1.55 6.26
C LEU A 8 -2.37 -1.11 7.35
N LEU A 9 -2.09 -1.45 8.60
CA LEU A 9 -2.95 -1.12 9.73
C LEU A 9 -3.13 0.39 9.88
N SER A 10 -2.05 1.17 9.83
CA SER A 10 -2.12 2.62 9.98
C SER A 10 -2.89 3.29 8.83
N ASN A 11 -2.61 2.92 7.58
CA ASN A 11 -3.28 3.52 6.43
C ASN A 11 -4.76 3.11 6.32
N ILE A 12 -5.12 1.88 6.70
CA ILE A 12 -6.53 1.45 6.77
C ILE A 12 -7.29 2.25 7.83
N VAL A 13 -6.68 2.49 9.00
CA VAL A 13 -7.28 3.31 10.06
C VAL A 13 -7.51 4.75 9.58
N VAL A 14 -6.52 5.34 8.91
CA VAL A 14 -6.64 6.68 8.30
C VAL A 14 -7.80 6.72 7.31
N LEU A 15 -7.89 5.74 6.41
CA LEU A 15 -8.98 5.64 5.43
C LEU A 15 -10.34 5.46 6.12
N GLY A 16 -10.40 4.65 7.17
CA GLY A 16 -11.60 4.43 7.98
C GLY A 16 -12.10 5.70 8.65
N ILE A 17 -11.20 6.53 9.20
CA ILE A 17 -11.53 7.84 9.78
C ILE A 17 -12.10 8.76 8.71
N PHE A 18 -11.50 8.83 7.52
CA PHE A 18 -12.03 9.66 6.42
C PHE A 18 -13.37 9.17 5.87
N VAL A 19 -13.62 7.87 5.85
CA VAL A 19 -14.93 7.30 5.47
C VAL A 19 -15.99 7.62 6.53
N LYS A 20 -15.62 7.53 7.82
CA LYS A 20 -16.52 7.81 8.95
C LYS A 20 -16.89 9.29 9.03
N TYR A 21 -15.93 10.19 8.82
CA TYR A 21 -16.11 11.63 8.97
C TYR A 21 -16.15 12.35 7.61
N LYS A 22 -17.35 12.42 7.02
CA LYS A 22 -17.62 13.12 5.75
C LYS A 22 -17.30 14.62 5.76
N GLU A 23 -17.34 15.25 6.92
CA GLU A 23 -16.98 16.68 7.12
C GLU A 23 -15.51 16.96 6.81
N LEU A 24 -14.63 15.95 6.89
CA LEU A 24 -13.21 16.09 6.54
C LEU A 24 -12.96 15.95 5.03
N ARG A 25 -13.97 15.92 4.15
CA ARG A 25 -13.76 15.69 2.71
C ARG A 25 -13.37 16.98 1.97
N THR A 26 -12.26 17.59 2.35
CA THR A 26 -11.69 18.82 1.78
C THR A 26 -10.49 18.52 0.86
N ALA A 27 -10.11 19.43 -0.03
CA ALA A 27 -9.01 19.25 -0.98
C ALA A 27 -7.68 18.75 -0.35
N THR A 28 -7.35 19.23 0.86
CA THR A 28 -6.18 18.77 1.63
C THR A 28 -6.25 17.29 2.00
N ASN A 29 -7.44 16.79 2.30
CA ASN A 29 -7.64 15.40 2.73
C ASN A 29 -7.72 14.42 1.55
N ALA A 30 -7.97 14.91 0.33
CA ALA A 30 -7.84 14.09 -0.88
C ALA A 30 -6.40 13.63 -1.13
N ILE A 31 -5.40 14.44 -0.74
CA ILE A 31 -3.98 14.06 -0.83
C ILE A 31 -3.69 12.92 0.15
N ILE A 32 -4.19 13.01 1.38
CA ILE A 32 -4.00 12.00 2.41
C ILE A 32 -4.66 10.67 2.02
N ILE A 33 -5.87 10.72 1.42
CA ILE A 33 -6.56 9.53 0.94
C ILE A 33 -5.76 8.85 -0.20
N ASN A 34 -5.27 9.62 -1.18
CA ASN A 34 -4.44 9.08 -2.26
C ASN A 34 -3.14 8.45 -1.73
N LEU A 35 -2.50 9.10 -0.76
CA LEU A 35 -1.31 8.58 -0.12
C LEU A 35 -1.59 7.26 0.62
N ALA A 36 -2.67 7.21 1.41
CA ALA A 36 -3.08 6.00 2.13
C ALA A 36 -3.42 4.85 1.16
N PHE A 37 -4.09 5.15 0.04
CA PHE A 37 -4.41 4.17 -0.98
C PHE A 37 -3.15 3.58 -1.63
N THR A 38 -2.18 4.45 -1.92
CA THR A 38 -0.88 4.06 -2.49
C THR A 38 -0.11 3.16 -1.52
N ASP A 39 -0.07 3.51 -0.24
CA ASP A 39 0.66 2.76 0.77
C ASP A 39 0.01 1.40 1.08
N ILE A 40 -1.32 1.31 1.10
CA ILE A 40 -2.05 0.04 1.19
C ILE A 40 -1.74 -0.85 -0.02
N GLY A 41 -1.68 -0.28 -1.23
CA GLY A 41 -1.33 -1.01 -2.44
C GLY A 41 0.10 -1.56 -2.39
N VAL A 42 1.06 -0.73 -1.99
CA VAL A 42 2.46 -1.13 -1.83
C VAL A 42 2.61 -2.18 -0.73
N SER A 43 2.02 -1.95 0.44
CA SER A 43 2.07 -2.86 1.61
C SER A 43 1.32 -4.17 1.39
N GLY A 44 0.20 -4.14 0.68
CA GLY A 44 -0.66 -5.30 0.42
C GLY A 44 -0.30 -6.11 -0.82
N ILE A 45 0.36 -5.51 -1.82
CA ILE A 45 0.72 -6.19 -3.09
C ILE A 45 2.23 -6.22 -3.28
N GLY A 46 2.90 -5.08 -3.09
CA GLY A 46 4.34 -4.97 -3.27
C GLY A 46 5.14 -5.84 -2.30
N TYR A 47 4.97 -5.65 -1.00
CA TYR A 47 5.73 -6.44 0.01
C TYR A 47 5.53 -7.96 -0.09
N PRO A 48 4.31 -8.51 -0.27
CA PRO A 48 4.14 -9.95 -0.43
C PRO A 48 4.68 -10.46 -1.78
N MET A 49 4.61 -9.66 -2.85
CA MET A 49 5.25 -10.02 -4.13
C MET A 49 6.78 -10.10 -3.96
N SER A 50 7.41 -9.10 -3.33
CA SER A 50 8.85 -9.14 -3.04
C SER A 50 9.22 -10.33 -2.15
N ALA A 51 8.42 -10.61 -1.10
CA ALA A 51 8.66 -11.75 -0.22
C ALA A 51 8.52 -13.10 -0.97
N ALA A 52 7.57 -13.21 -1.89
CA ALA A 52 7.39 -14.40 -2.73
C ALA A 52 8.56 -14.57 -3.73
N SER A 53 9.05 -13.47 -4.31
CA SER A 53 10.23 -13.46 -5.19
C SER A 53 11.49 -13.93 -4.46
N ASP A 54 11.70 -13.45 -3.23
CA ASP A 54 12.81 -13.85 -2.36
C ASP A 54 12.73 -15.35 -2.02
N LEU A 55 11.53 -15.84 -1.68
CA LEU A 55 11.31 -17.26 -1.36
C LEU A 55 11.54 -18.20 -2.55
N HIS A 56 11.24 -17.74 -3.76
CA HIS A 56 11.36 -18.53 -4.99
C HIS A 56 12.71 -18.35 -5.68
N GLY A 57 13.55 -17.43 -5.21
CA GLY A 57 14.88 -17.13 -5.77
C GLY A 57 14.86 -16.64 -7.23
N SER A 58 13.69 -16.29 -7.78
CA SER A 58 13.53 -15.87 -9.18
C SER A 58 12.22 -15.09 -9.36
N TRP A 59 12.31 -13.94 -10.03
CA TRP A 59 11.16 -13.07 -10.29
C TRP A 59 10.22 -13.67 -11.33
N LYS A 60 9.00 -14.07 -10.92
CA LYS A 60 7.98 -14.63 -11.83
C LYS A 60 6.74 -13.76 -12.03
N PHE A 61 6.67 -12.58 -11.41
CA PHE A 61 5.48 -11.73 -11.43
C PHE A 61 5.37 -10.80 -12.66
N GLY A 62 6.28 -10.95 -13.63
CA GLY A 62 6.28 -10.18 -14.88
C GLY A 62 6.80 -8.74 -14.74
N TYR A 63 6.83 -8.02 -15.87
CA TYR A 63 7.42 -6.67 -16.00
C TYR A 63 6.67 -5.60 -15.18
N THR A 64 5.35 -5.73 -15.07
CA THR A 64 4.50 -4.81 -14.28
C THR A 64 4.84 -4.85 -12.79
N GLY A 65 5.15 -6.03 -12.24
CA GLY A 65 5.61 -6.13 -10.85
C GLY A 65 6.96 -5.46 -10.63
N CYS A 66 7.89 -5.63 -11.57
CA CYS A 66 9.25 -5.06 -11.52
C CYS A 66 9.17 -3.53 -11.45
N GLN A 67 8.36 -2.92 -12.32
CA GLN A 67 8.17 -1.48 -12.40
C GLN A 67 7.40 -0.89 -11.20
N VAL A 68 6.45 -1.63 -10.63
CA VAL A 68 5.68 -1.21 -9.45
C VAL A 68 6.51 -1.29 -8.16
N LEU A 69 7.43 -2.27 -8.07
CA LEU A 69 8.32 -2.43 -6.92
C LEU A 69 9.64 -1.67 -7.04
N GLY A 70 9.89 -1.04 -8.19
CA GLY A 70 11.10 -0.24 -8.42
C GLY A 70 12.38 -1.06 -8.45
N PHE A 71 12.31 -2.29 -8.99
CA PHE A 71 13.48 -3.08 -9.39
C PHE A 71 13.81 -2.82 -10.86
#